data_AF-A0A6B3FZJ1-F1
#
_entry.id   AF-A0A6B3FZJ1-F1
#
_cell.length_a   1.000
_cell.length_b   1.000
_cell.length_c   1.000
_cell.angle_alpha   90.00
_cell.angle_beta   90.00
_cell.angle_gamma   90.00
#
_symmetry.space_group_name_H-M   'P 1'
#
loop_
_entity.id
_entity.type
_entity.pdbx_description
1 polymer ?
#
loop_
_entity_poly.entity_id
_entity_poly.type
_entity_poly.pdbx_seq_one_letter_code
_entity_poly.pdbx_strand_id
1 'polypeptide(L)' 'MTVLDNRALNRATLARQLLLERADRPVVDAVAHLCGLQAQEPQEPFIGLWSRLTAFDPAVLSDLL' A
#
# COMPACT_ATOMS: atom_id res chain seq x y z
N MET A 1 25.16 10.82 -11.09
CA MET A 1 24.03 10.39 -10.24
C MET A 1 23.18 11.61 -9.98
N THR A 2 21.94 11.65 -10.43
CA THR A 2 21.08 12.84 -10.25
C THR A 2 20.46 12.81 -8.87
N VAL A 3 20.67 13.86 -8.08
CA VAL A 3 20.04 14.00 -6.75
C VAL A 3 18.60 14.47 -6.95
N LEU A 4 17.64 13.76 -6.33
CA LEU A 4 16.23 14.16 -6.35
C LEU A 4 16.01 15.35 -5.42
N ASP A 5 15.23 16.34 -5.87
CA ASP A 5 14.71 17.36 -4.95
C ASP A 5 13.65 16.78 -4.00
N ASN A 6 13.25 17.55 -2.99
CA ASN A 6 12.28 17.11 -1.98
C ASN A 6 10.92 16.72 -2.59
N ARG A 7 10.48 17.41 -3.64
CA ARG A 7 9.18 17.14 -4.27
C ARG A 7 9.24 15.84 -5.05
N ALA A 8 10.32 15.63 -5.81
CA ALA A 8 10.58 14.42 -6.56
C ALA A 8 10.73 13.22 -5.61
N LEU A 9 11.45 13.37 -4.50
CA LEU A 9 11.57 12.33 -3.48
C LEU A 9 10.21 12.00 -2.85
N ASN A 10 9.41 13.01 -2.49
CA ASN A 10 8.07 12.79 -1.95
C ASN A 10 7.16 12.04 -2.93
N ARG A 11 7.13 12.44 -4.21
CA ARG A 11 6.32 11.75 -5.23
C ARG A 11 6.81 10.34 -5.47
N ALA A 12 8.13 10.14 -5.50
CA ALA A 12 8.75 8.83 -5.62
C ALA A 12 8.38 7.90 -4.45
N THR A 13 8.29 8.42 -3.23
CA THR A 13 7.82 7.68 -2.05
C THR A 13 6.33 7.35 -2.14
N LEU A 14 5.47 8.34 -2.43
CA LEU A 14 4.02 8.13 -2.54
C LEU A 14 3.66 7.14 -3.66
N ALA A 15 4.37 7.19 -4.80
CA ALA A 15 4.21 6.23 -5.89
C ALA A 15 4.54 4.80 -5.43
N ARG A 16 5.67 4.62 -4.73
CA ARG A 16 6.05 3.32 -4.15
C ARG A 16 5.09 2.86 -3.06
N GLN A 17 4.44 3.77 -2.35
CA GLN A 17 3.43 3.43 -1.36
C GLN A 17 2.03 3.20 -1.94
N LEU A 18 1.87 3.24 -3.27
CA LEU A 18 0.58 3.09 -3.97
C LEU A 18 -0.45 4.15 -3.54
N LEU A 19 0.03 5.35 -3.22
CA LEU A 19 -0.78 6.48 -2.73
C LEU A 19 -1.01 7.57 -3.77
N LEU A 20 -0.39 7.48 -4.94
CA LEU A 20 -0.71 8.36 -6.08
C LEU A 20 -1.80 7.77 -6.95
N GLU A 21 -1.79 6.45 -7.12
CA GLU A 21 -2.74 5.69 -7.92
C GLU A 21 -2.98 4.35 -7.24
N ARG A 22 -4.24 3.89 -7.26
CA ARG A 22 -4.59 2.55 -6.76
C ARG A 22 -4.04 1.50 -7.72
N ALA A 23 -3.44 0.45 -7.19
CA ALA A 23 -2.85 -0.62 -7.97
C ALA A 23 -3.81 -1.78 -8.17
N ASP A 24 -3.76 -2.38 -9.36
CA ASP A 24 -4.34 -3.69 -9.63
C ASP A 24 -3.33 -4.77 -9.22
N ARG A 25 -3.40 -5.21 -7.96
CA ARG A 25 -2.44 -6.13 -7.35
C ARG A 25 -3.11 -6.97 -6.25
N PRO A 26 -2.75 -8.26 -6.10
CA PRO A 26 -3.20 -9.09 -4.98
C PRO A 26 -2.81 -8.52 -3.61
N VAL A 27 -3.61 -8.80 -2.59
CA VAL A 27 -3.39 -8.31 -1.20
C VAL A 27 -2.00 -8.69 -0.67
N VAL A 28 -1.61 -9.96 -0.81
CA VAL A 28 -0.30 -10.45 -0.31
C VAL A 28 0.88 -9.74 -0.97
N ASP A 29 0.79 -9.50 -2.28
CA ASP A 29 1.84 -8.81 -3.03
C ASP A 29 1.93 -7.33 -2.65
N ALA A 30 0.78 -6.71 -2.33
CA ALA A 30 0.73 -5.33 -1.87
C ALA A 30 1.39 -5.20 -0.49
N VAL A 31 1.07 -6.10 0.45
CA VAL A 31 1.68 -6.12 1.79
C VAL A 31 3.19 -6.37 1.69
N ALA A 32 3.63 -7.34 0.88
CA ALA A 32 5.05 -7.62 0.67
C ALA A 32 5.80 -6.40 0.09
N HIS A 33 5.20 -5.73 -0.91
CA HIS A 33 5.77 -4.53 -1.51
C HIS A 33 5.86 -3.34 -0.56
N LEU A 34 4.90 -3.21 0.36
CA LEU A 34 4.89 -2.17 1.40
C LEU A 34 5.82 -2.50 2.57
N CYS A 35 6.48 -3.67 2.54
CA CYS A 35 7.28 -4.21 3.63
C CYS A 35 6.46 -4.40 4.92
N GLY A 36 5.20 -4.80 4.77
CA GLY A 36 4.24 -4.94 5.86
C GLY A 36 3.32 -3.74 6.02
N LEU A 37 2.30 -3.91 6.87
CA LEU A 37 1.39 -2.86 7.31
C LEU A 37 1.26 -2.94 8.83
N GLN A 38 1.07 -1.78 9.45
CA GLN A 38 0.71 -1.71 10.86
C GLN A 38 -0.69 -2.29 11.04
N ALA A 39 -0.82 -3.19 12.01
CA ALA A 39 -2.04 -3.95 12.32
C ALA A 39 -2.30 -3.97 13.83
N GLN A 40 -1.80 -2.96 14.55
CA GLN A 40 -1.96 -2.84 16.00
C GLN A 40 -3.42 -2.63 16.35
N GLU A 41 -4.16 -1.88 15.53
CA GLU A 41 -5.63 -1.89 15.54
C GLU A 41 -6.16 -2.75 14.39
N PRO A 42 -7.13 -3.67 14.64
CA PRO A 42 -7.60 -4.62 13.63
C PRO A 42 -8.09 -4.01 12.31
N GLN A 43 -8.60 -2.77 12.33
CA GLN A 43 -9.16 -2.11 11.15
C GLN A 43 -8.09 -1.41 10.27
N GLU A 44 -6.91 -1.09 10.82
CA GLU A 44 -5.89 -0.30 10.11
C GLU A 44 -5.42 -0.92 8.80
N PRO A 45 -5.14 -2.23 8.71
CA PRO A 45 -4.71 -2.85 7.45
C PRO A 45 -5.78 -2.79 6.37
N PHE A 46 -7.06 -2.91 6.76
CA PHE A 46 -8.19 -2.85 5.82
C PHE A 46 -8.30 -1.47 5.17
N ILE A 47 -8.24 -0.41 5.97
CA ILE A 47 -8.27 0.97 5.47
C ILE A 47 -7.03 1.24 4.60
N GLY A 48 -5.87 0.75 5.04
CA GLY A 48 -4.61 0.88 4.34
C GLY A 48 -4.63 0.25 2.95
N LEU A 49 -5.17 -0.96 2.82
CA LEU A 49 -5.26 -1.67 1.53
C LEU A 49 -6.40 -1.15 0.66
N TRP A 50 -7.55 -0.81 1.24
CA TRP A 50 -8.68 -0.21 0.51
C TRP A 50 -8.27 1.06 -0.25
N SER A 51 -7.45 1.89 0.39
CA SER A 51 -6.92 3.13 -0.19
C SER A 51 -5.90 2.91 -1.32
N ARG A 52 -5.30 1.72 -1.41
CA ARG A 52 -4.17 1.41 -2.29
C ARG A 52 -4.47 0.45 -3.44
N LEU A 53 -5.51 -0.37 -3.31
CA LEU A 53 -5.81 -1.44 -4.28
C LEU A 53 -7.13 -1.20 -4.98
N THR A 54 -7.18 -1.33 -6.31
CA THR A 54 -8.38 -1.04 -7.12
C THR A 54 -9.58 -1.91 -6.74
N ALA A 55 -9.36 -3.21 -6.54
CA ALA A 55 -10.36 -4.22 -6.24
C ALA A 55 -10.15 -4.88 -4.86
N PHE A 56 -9.94 -4.08 -3.82
CA PHE A 56 -9.77 -4.59 -2.47
C PHE A 56 -11.06 -5.25 -1.95
N ASP A 57 -10.97 -6.53 -1.59
CA ASP A 57 -11.98 -7.27 -0.84
C ASP A 57 -11.44 -7.56 0.58
N PRO A 58 -12.11 -7.06 1.65
CA PRO A 58 -11.76 -7.37 3.03
C PRO A 58 -11.66 -8.86 3.33
N ALA A 59 -12.50 -9.71 2.73
CA ALA A 59 -12.50 -11.15 3.00
C ALA A 59 -11.15 -11.79 2.63
N VAL A 60 -10.54 -11.35 1.53
CA VAL A 60 -9.22 -11.83 1.09
C VAL A 60 -8.14 -11.51 2.12
N LEU A 61 -8.20 -10.35 2.78
CA LEU A 61 -7.25 -10.05 3.87
C LEU A 61 -7.55 -10.90 5.11
N SER A 62 -8.82 -11.04 5.47
CA SER A 62 -9.24 -11.88 6.62
C SER A 62 -8.80 -13.33 6.49
N ASP A 63 -8.88 -13.92 5.30
CA ASP A 63 -8.49 -15.31 5.05
C ASP A 63 -6.96 -15.56 5.12
N LEU A 64 -6.15 -14.50 5.15
CA LEU A 64 -4.69 -14.55 5.24
C LEU A 64 -4.14 -14.38 6.67
N LEU A 65 -5.01 -14.11 7.66
CA LEU A 65 -4.67 -13.88 9.08
C LEU A 65 -5.01 -15.10 9.95
#